data_AF-A0A9X8CYM6-F1
#
_entry.id   AF-A0A9X8CYM6-F1
#
_cell.length_a   1.000
_cell.length_b   1.000
_cell.length_c   1.000
_cell.angle_alpha   90.00
_cell.angle_beta   90.00
_cell.angle_gamma   90.00
#
_symmetry.space_group_name_H-M   'P 1'
#
loop_
_entity.id
_entity.type
_entity.pdbx_description
1 polymer ?
#
loop_
_entity_poly.entity_id
_entity_poly.type
_entity_poly.pdbx_seq_one_letter_code
_entity_poly.pdbx_strand_id
1 'polypeptide(L)' 'VAERKGQVDARMQEYRWMLEELRVGFFAQELRTPYPVSVKRLDKVWAQLQR' A
#
# COMPACT_ATOMS: atom_id res chain seq x y z
N VAL A 1 -20.27 -18.65 8.88
CA VAL A 1 -19.22 -17.61 8.74
C VAL A 1 -19.46 -16.89 7.43
N ALA A 2 -20.44 -15.99 7.42
CA ALA A 2 -20.82 -15.21 6.24
C ALA A 2 -20.79 -13.73 6.65
N GLU A 3 -20.62 -12.84 5.66
CA GLU A 3 -20.71 -11.36 5.75
C GLU A 3 -19.40 -10.55 5.92
N ARG A 4 -18.32 -10.91 5.22
CA ARG A 4 -17.27 -9.92 4.83
C ARG A 4 -16.99 -9.86 3.32
N LYS A 5 -17.92 -10.33 2.48
CA LYS A 5 -17.82 -10.14 1.03
C LYS A 5 -18.37 -8.74 0.69
N GLY A 6 -17.51 -7.72 0.73
CA GLY A 6 -17.83 -6.39 0.19
C GLY A 6 -17.29 -5.19 0.94
N GLN A 7 -16.81 -5.34 2.19
CA GLN A 7 -16.16 -4.22 2.88
C GLN A 7 -14.70 -4.10 2.44
N VAL A 8 -14.41 -3.04 1.69
CA VAL A 8 -13.04 -2.61 1.43
C VAL A 8 -12.52 -1.97 2.71
N ASP A 9 -11.58 -2.63 3.39
CA ASP A 9 -10.87 -2.02 4.52
C ASP A 9 -10.03 -0.85 3.98
N ALA A 10 -10.34 0.37 4.42
CA ALA A 10 -9.66 1.59 3.97
C ALA A 10 -8.14 1.52 4.18
N ARG A 11 -7.68 0.81 5.23
CA ARG A 11 -6.26 0.64 5.52
C ARG A 11 -5.59 -0.33 4.54
N MET A 12 -6.32 -1.33 4.04
CA MET A 12 -5.85 -2.20 2.96
C MET A 12 -5.82 -1.46 1.60
N GLN A 13 -6.78 -0.57 1.35
CA GLN A 13 -6.76 0.29 0.18
C GLN A 13 -5.54 1.22 0.21
N GLU A 14 -5.23 1.84 1.34
CA GLU A 14 -4.04 2.68 1.50
C GLU A 14 -2.75 1.88 1.29
N TYR A 15 -2.64 0.68 1.88
CA TYR A 15 -1.49 -0.19 1.68
C TYR A 15 -1.29 -0.59 0.21
N ARG A 16 -2.39 -0.85 -0.52
CA ARG A 16 -2.34 -1.08 -1.96
C ARG A 16 -1.76 0.13 -2.70
N TRP A 17 -2.23 1.35 -2.40
CA TRP A 17 -1.68 2.56 -3.02
C TRP A 17 -0.19 2.73 -2.75
N MET A 18 0.27 2.45 -1.52
CA MET A 18 1.70 2.49 -1.20
C MET A 18 2.52 1.49 -2.04
N LEU A 19 1.99 0.30 -2.34
CA LEU A 19 2.64 -0.65 -3.24
C LEU A 19 2.72 -0.13 -4.68
N GLU A 20 1.68 0.55 -5.15
CA GLU A 20 1.66 1.17 -6.48
C GLU A 20 2.71 2.30 -6.57
N GLU A 21 2.81 3.15 -5.56
CA GLU A 21 3.84 4.19 -5.45
C GLU A 21 5.26 3.60 -5.45
N LEU A 22 5.49 2.50 -4.71
CA LEU A 22 6.78 1.80 -4.73
C LEU A 22 7.12 1.35 -6.16
N ARG A 23 6.15 0.77 -6.89
CA ARG A 23 6.36 0.30 -8.26
C ARG A 23 6.65 1.46 -9.21
N VAL A 24 5.94 2.58 -9.11
CA VAL A 24 6.25 3.77 -9.92
C VAL A 24 7.67 4.26 -9.63
N GLY A 25 8.08 4.31 -8.36
CA GLY A 25 9.44 4.70 -7.98
C GLY A 25 10.55 3.80 -8.54
N PHE A 26 10.28 2.50 -8.77
CA PHE A 26 11.24 1.57 -9.36
C PHE A 26 11.23 1.54 -10.88
N PHE A 27 10.05 1.63 -11.51
CA PHE A 27 9.89 1.33 -12.94
C PHE A 27 9.51 2.54 -13.79
N ALA A 28 9.03 3.63 -13.19
CA ALA A 28 8.49 4.79 -13.90
C ALA A 28 8.92 6.10 -13.23
N GLN A 29 10.24 6.27 -13.03
CA GLN A 29 10.83 7.42 -12.33
C GLN A 29 10.49 8.76 -13.00
N GLU A 30 10.30 8.78 -14.32
CA GLU A 30 9.93 9.99 -15.08
C GLU A 30 8.53 10.52 -14.73
N LEU A 31 7.60 9.64 -14.33
CA LEU A 31 6.25 10.04 -13.90
C LEU A 31 6.26 10.77 -12.54
N ARG A 32 7.32 10.58 -11.75
CA ARG A 32 7.45 11.01 -10.35
C ARG A 32 6.38 10.41 -9.44
N THR A 33 6.70 10.34 -8.14
CA THR A 33 5.77 9.88 -7.10
C THR A 33 5.38 11.05 -6.21
N PRO A 34 4.11 11.25 -5.83
CA PRO A 34 3.70 12.25 -4.84
C PRO A 34 4.46 12.11 -3.51
N TYR A 35 4.82 10.90 -3.11
CA TYR A 35 5.69 10.64 -1.96
C TYR A 35 6.50 9.37 -2.16
N PRO A 36 7.77 9.34 -1.76
CA PRO A 36 8.59 8.14 -1.89
C PRO A 36 8.11 7.04 -0.92
N VAL A 37 7.86 5.85 -1.46
CA VAL A 37 7.61 4.63 -0.69
C VAL A 37 8.82 3.72 -0.77
N SER A 38 9.14 3.06 0.35
CA SER A 38 10.20 2.06 0.43
C SER A 38 9.66 0.76 1.03
N VAL A 39 10.35 -0.35 0.77
CA VAL A 39 9.99 -1.67 1.32
C VAL A 39 9.90 -1.63 2.85
N LYS A 40 10.88 -1.01 3.52
CA LYS A 40 10.88 -0.85 4.99
C LYS A 40 9.64 -0.11 5.52
N ARG A 41 9.12 0.87 4.77
CA ARG A 41 7.91 1.59 5.15
C ARG A 41 6.67 0.70 4.99
N LEU A 42 6.59 -0.09 3.92
CA LEU A 42 5.52 -1.08 3.74
C LEU A 42 5.53 -2.15 4.84
N ASP A 43 6.69 -2.68 5.21
CA ASP A 43 6.79 -3.68 6.29
C ASP A 43 6.22 -3.15 7.60
N LYS A 44 6.51 -1.88 7.92
CA LYS A 44 5.98 -1.22 9.12
C LYS A 44 4.45 -1.12 9.08
N VAL A 45 3.88 -0.66 7.97
CA VAL A 45 2.42 -0.53 7.82
C VAL A 45 1.75 -1.90 7.85
N TRP A 46 2.34 -2.90 7.18
CA TRP A 46 1.84 -4.27 7.23
C TRP A 46 1.81 -4.83 8.66
N ALA A 47 2.87 -4.63 9.44
CA ALA A 47 2.90 -5.02 10.84
C ALA A 47 1.87 -4.29 11.73
N GLN A 48 1.41 -3.10 11.31
CA GLN A 48 0.31 -2.38 11.98
C GLN A 48 -1.07 -2.90 11.57
N LEU A 49 -1.24 -3.37 10.33
CA LEU A 49 -2.49 -3.97 9.84
C LEU A 49 -2.78 -5.33 10.47
N GLN A 50 -1.73 -6.08 10.84
CA GLN A 50 -1.85 -7.39 11.48
C GLN A 50 -2.19 -7.32 12.98
N ARG A 51 -2.24 -6.11 13.56
CA ARG A 51 -2.66 -5.87 14.95
C ARG A 51 -4.12 -5.45 15.00
#